data_AF-A0AAD7CVF6-F1
#
_entry.id   AF-A0AAD7CVF6-F1
#
_cell.length_a   1.000
_cell.length_b   1.000
_cell.length_c   1.000
_cell.angle_alpha   90.00
_cell.angle_beta   90.00
_cell.angle_gamma   90.00
#
_symmetry.space_group_name_H-M   'P 1'
#
loop_
_entity.id
_entity.type
_entity.pdbx_description
1 polymer ?
#
loop_
_entity_poly.entity_id
_entity_poly.type
_entity_poly.pdbx_seq_one_letter_code
_entity_poly.pdbx_strand_id
1 'polypeptide(L)'
;MEDSRSKLPKGRYKHKTVPVEPADAPELEEEEEFQAHARPARIPEPPIVVPLTFKQAMASAESEEWANAMTAEFGSLVDTGTFEYIDLPEGRKVVTCKWVFSVK
;
A
#
# COMPACT_ATOMS: atom_id res chain seq x y z
N MET A 1 -17.08 -0.26 -33.39
CA MET A 1 -15.94 -0.92 -34.06
C MET A 1 -14.74 0.00 -33.89
N GLU A 2 -13.84 -0.36 -32.97
CA GLU A 2 -12.51 -0.92 -33.30
C GLU A 2 -11.52 0.22 -33.62
N ASP A 3 -10.62 0.54 -32.69
CA ASP A 3 -9.30 -0.09 -32.48
C ASP A 3 -8.24 0.88 -33.03
N SER A 4 -7.48 1.53 -32.16
CA SER A 4 -6.36 2.39 -32.57
C SER A 4 -5.17 2.15 -31.68
N ARG A 5 -4.66 0.92 -31.80
CA ARG A 5 -3.35 0.51 -31.33
C ARG A 5 -2.26 1.23 -32.15
N SER A 6 -1.90 2.45 -31.76
CA SER A 6 -0.85 3.23 -32.41
C SER A 6 0.53 2.71 -32.01
N LYS A 7 1.17 2.02 -32.95
CA LYS A 7 2.56 1.52 -32.86
C LYS A 7 3.53 2.70 -33.02
N LEU A 8 4.40 2.92 -32.03
CA LEU A 8 5.51 3.88 -32.11
C LEU A 8 6.60 3.41 -33.10
N PRO A 9 7.27 4.34 -33.82
CA PRO A 9 8.25 3.99 -34.85
C PRO A 9 9.57 3.46 -34.27
N LYS A 10 10.16 2.48 -34.98
CA LYS A 10 11.44 1.85 -34.64
C LYS A 10 12.60 2.78 -34.99
N GLY A 11 13.02 3.62 -34.04
CA GLY A 11 14.28 4.36 -34.09
C GLY A 11 15.42 3.57 -33.45
N ARG A 12 16.43 3.19 -34.24
CA ARG A 12 17.66 2.53 -33.78
C ARG A 12 18.58 3.58 -33.15
N TYR A 13 18.55 3.74 -31.83
CA TYR A 13 19.49 4.62 -31.12
C TYR A 13 20.92 4.09 -31.28
N LYS A 14 21.84 4.97 -31.70
CA LYS A 14 23.28 4.70 -31.76
C LYS A 14 23.89 5.11 -30.41
N HIS A 15 24.30 4.15 -29.60
CA HIS A 15 25.10 4.43 -28.41
C HIS A 15 26.51 4.83 -28.86
N LYS A 16 26.96 6.03 -28.50
CA LYS A 16 28.38 6.39 -28.56
C LYS A 16 28.99 5.97 -27.22
N THR A 17 29.73 4.87 -27.20
CA THR A 17 30.49 4.44 -26.01
C THR A 17 31.82 5.17 -26.02
N VAL A 18 32.05 6.00 -25.00
CA VAL A 18 33.39 6.52 -24.68
C VAL A 18 34.13 5.39 -23.96
N PRO A 19 35.34 5.00 -24.41
CA PRO A 19 36.17 4.05 -23.67
C PRO A 19 36.70 4.75 -22.42
N VAL A 20 36.22 4.38 -21.25
CA VAL A 20 36.84 4.76 -19.97
C VAL A 20 37.62 3.55 -19.51
N GLU A 21 38.91 3.54 -19.81
CA GLU A 21 39.87 2.61 -19.20
C GLU A 21 40.19 3.01 -17.75
N PRO A 22 40.60 2.04 -16.92
CA PRO A 22 40.30 2.02 -15.50
C PRO A 22 41.50 2.45 -14.66
N ALA A 23 41.30 3.38 -13.74
CA ALA A 23 42.21 3.62 -12.62
C ALA A 23 41.39 4.22 -11.47
N ASP A 24 41.59 3.68 -10.27
CA ASP A 24 40.83 3.91 -9.03
C ASP A 24 39.46 3.21 -8.96
N ALA A 25 39.51 1.88 -9.00
CA ALA A 25 38.61 1.09 -8.19
C ALA A 25 39.09 1.18 -6.73
N PRO A 26 38.38 1.83 -5.80
CA PRO A 26 38.50 1.43 -4.41
C PRO A 26 38.00 0.00 -4.31
N GLU A 27 38.95 -0.83 -3.89
CA GLU A 27 38.85 -2.23 -3.52
C GLU A 27 37.56 -2.48 -2.73
N LEU A 28 36.77 -3.41 -3.23
CA LEU A 28 35.64 -3.98 -2.50
C LEU A 28 36.22 -4.72 -1.30
N GLU A 29 36.33 -4.05 -0.17
CA GLU A 29 36.39 -4.70 1.13
C GLU A 29 35.01 -5.29 1.41
N GLU A 30 34.75 -6.45 0.80
CA GLU A 30 33.83 -7.44 1.35
C GLU A 30 34.47 -8.02 2.62
N GLU A 31 34.58 -7.19 3.66
CA GLU A 31 34.67 -7.72 5.01
C GLU A 31 33.25 -8.04 5.45
N GLU A 32 32.86 -9.26 5.10
CA GLU A 32 31.82 -10.01 5.75
C GLU A 32 32.14 -10.06 7.25
N GLU A 33 31.74 -9.02 7.98
CA GLU A 33 31.72 -9.06 9.44
C GLU A 33 30.58 -9.99 9.84
N PHE A 34 30.89 -11.29 9.77
CA PHE A 34 30.18 -12.38 10.41
C PHE A 34 30.36 -12.25 11.93
N GLN A 35 30.05 -11.09 12.49
CA GLN A 35 29.77 -11.02 13.90
C GLN A 35 28.48 -11.81 14.08
N ALA A 36 28.57 -12.88 14.85
CA ALA A 36 27.43 -13.58 15.38
C ALA A 36 26.67 -12.65 16.36
N HIS A 37 26.09 -11.55 15.88
CA HIS A 37 24.96 -10.94 16.54
C HIS A 37 23.84 -11.97 16.39
N ALA A 38 23.71 -12.83 17.40
CA ALA A 38 22.60 -13.74 17.54
C ALA A 38 21.34 -12.99 17.11
N ARG A 39 20.71 -13.42 16.01
CA ARG A 39 19.49 -12.81 15.50
C ARG A 39 18.58 -12.66 16.70
N PRO A 40 18.23 -11.43 17.14
CA PRO A 40 17.48 -11.25 18.36
C PRO A 40 16.28 -12.16 18.24
N ALA A 41 16.08 -13.01 19.25
CA ALA A 41 14.96 -13.93 19.25
C ALA A 41 13.73 -13.12 18.87
N ARG A 42 13.11 -13.45 17.72
CA ARG A 42 11.94 -12.72 17.21
C ARG A 42 10.90 -12.82 18.32
N ILE A 43 10.74 -11.76 19.10
CA ILE A 43 9.71 -11.68 20.11
C ILE A 43 8.41 -11.92 19.33
N PRO A 44 7.60 -12.93 19.68
CA PRO A 44 6.34 -13.13 19.00
C PRO A 44 5.53 -11.86 19.20
N GLU A 45 5.23 -11.18 18.10
CA GLU A 45 4.38 -10.00 18.15
C GLU A 45 3.04 -10.41 18.79
N PRO A 46 2.49 -9.56 19.67
CA PRO A 46 1.23 -9.88 20.32
C PRO A 46 0.16 -10.14 19.26
N PRO A 47 -0.76 -11.09 19.50
CA PRO A 47 -1.80 -11.38 18.54
C PRO A 47 -2.65 -10.13 18.29
N ILE A 48 -2.78 -9.75 17.02
CA ILE A 48 -3.61 -8.60 16.63
C ILE A 48 -5.06 -8.92 16.99
N VAL A 49 -5.64 -8.12 17.87
CA VAL A 49 -7.04 -8.24 18.26
C VAL A 49 -7.89 -7.53 17.23
N VAL A 50 -8.65 -8.30 16.44
CA VAL A 50 -9.57 -7.73 15.45
C VAL A 50 -10.79 -7.14 16.17
N PRO A 51 -11.05 -5.83 16.02
CA PRO A 51 -12.17 -5.19 16.68
C PRO A 51 -13.50 -5.57 16.01
N LEU A 52 -14.56 -5.69 16.79
CA LEU A 52 -15.91 -5.96 16.27
C LEU A 52 -16.71 -4.67 16.04
N THR A 53 -16.24 -3.56 16.60
CA THR A 53 -16.92 -2.27 16.55
C THR A 53 -15.93 -1.15 16.29
N PHE A 54 -16.41 -0.06 15.70
CA PHE A 54 -15.60 1.16 15.51
C PHE A 54 -14.97 1.65 16.82
N LYS A 55 -15.75 1.66 17.92
CA LYS A 55 -15.24 2.09 19.23
C LYS A 55 -14.08 1.23 19.72
N GLN A 56 -14.15 -0.08 19.52
CA GLN A 56 -13.05 -0.99 19.86
C GLN A 56 -11.83 -0.77 18.96
N ALA A 57 -12.05 -0.54 17.66
CA ALA A 57 -10.96 -0.26 16.71
C ALA A 57 -10.20 1.01 17.12
N MET A 58 -10.93 2.09 17.42
CA MET A 58 -10.34 3.36 17.83
C MET A 58 -9.73 3.35 19.24
N ALA A 59 -10.06 2.37 20.06
CA ALA A 59 -9.47 2.17 21.38
C ALA A 59 -8.29 1.17 21.38
N SER A 60 -8.01 0.53 20.24
CA SER A 60 -6.92 -0.45 20.11
C SER A 60 -5.57 0.24 19.87
N ALA A 61 -4.48 -0.51 20.08
CA ALA A 61 -3.14 -0.03 19.75
C ALA A 61 -3.03 0.31 18.25
N GLU A 62 -3.66 -0.51 17.40
CA GLU A 62 -3.67 -0.37 15.94
C GLU A 62 -4.74 0.61 15.42
N SER A 63 -5.13 1.59 16.25
CA SER A 63 -6.23 2.50 15.92
C SER A 63 -5.96 3.33 14.67
N GLU A 64 -4.70 3.70 14.44
CA GLU A 64 -4.27 4.48 13.28
C GLU A 64 -4.38 3.66 12.00
N GLU A 65 -3.94 2.41 12.03
CA GLU A 65 -4.04 1.44 10.94
C GLU A 65 -5.50 1.20 10.58
N TRP A 66 -6.37 1.03 11.57
CA TRP A 66 -7.81 0.89 11.34
C TRP A 66 -8.42 2.16 10.74
N ALA A 67 -8.02 3.35 11.21
CA ALA A 67 -8.51 4.62 10.67
C ALA A 67 -8.07 4.83 9.21
N ASN A 68 -6.82 4.49 8.91
CA ASN A 68 -6.27 4.55 7.56
C ASN A 68 -6.99 3.57 6.63
N ALA A 69 -7.25 2.34 7.08
CA ALA A 69 -8.02 1.36 6.33
C ALA A 69 -9.45 1.84 6.05
N MET A 70 -10.15 2.38 7.06
CA MET A 70 -11.50 2.93 6.88
C MET A 70 -11.52 4.10 5.88
N THR A 71 -10.51 4.96 5.94
CA THR A 71 -10.38 6.12 5.03
C THR A 71 -10.10 5.65 3.60
N ALA A 72 -9.21 4.67 3.42
CA ALA A 72 -8.90 4.11 2.11
C ALA A 72 -10.12 3.42 1.48
N GLU A 73 -10.85 2.61 2.24
CA GLU A 73 -12.08 1.96 1.79
C GLU A 73 -13.15 2.99 1.42
N PHE A 74 -13.36 4.01 2.27
CA PHE A 74 -14.29 5.09 1.97
C PHE A 74 -13.90 5.86 0.70
N GLY A 75 -12.62 6.18 0.53
CA GLY A 75 -12.09 6.80 -0.68
C GLY A 75 -12.37 5.98 -1.94
N SER A 76 -12.18 4.65 -1.88
CA SER A 76 -12.47 3.76 -3.00
C SER A 76 -13.96 3.78 -3.40
N LEU A 77 -14.87 3.88 -2.43
CA LEU A 77 -16.30 4.01 -2.72
C LEU A 77 -16.59 5.33 -3.45
N VAL A 78 -15.96 6.43 -3.03
CA VAL A 78 -16.13 7.75 -3.64
C VAL A 78 -15.60 7.73 -5.07
N ASP A 79 -14.40 7.16 -5.28
CA ASP A 79 -13.75 7.08 -6.58
C ASP A 79 -14.55 6.25 -7.59
N THR A 80 -15.28 5.24 -7.12
CA THR A 80 -16.13 4.42 -7.99
C THR A 80 -17.38 5.18 -8.46
N GLY A 81 -17.74 6.29 -7.81
CA GLY A 81 -18.89 7.13 -8.20
C GLY A 81 -20.23 6.40 -8.12
N THR A 82 -20.32 5.30 -7.36
CA THR A 82 -21.52 4.45 -7.28
C THR A 82 -22.56 4.95 -6.29
N PHE A 83 -22.24 6.00 -5.52
CA PHE A 83 -23.15 6.57 -4.54
C PHE A 83 -23.13 8.10 -4.58
N GLU A 84 -24.26 8.70 -4.25
CA GLU A 84 -24.42 10.14 -4.04
C GLU A 84 -24.86 10.42 -2.60
N TYR A 85 -24.36 11.51 -2.03
CA TYR A 85 -24.80 11.96 -0.72
C TYR A 85 -26.08 12.77 -0.89
N ILE A 86 -27.20 12.22 -0.45
CA ILE A 86 -28.52 12.87 -0.48
C ILE A 86 -29.09 12.98 0.92
N ASP A 87 -29.86 14.05 1.16
CA ASP A 87 -30.69 14.13 2.35
C ASP A 87 -31.77 13.04 2.31
N LEU A 88 -32.16 12.55 3.49
CA LEU A 88 -33.19 11.51 3.59
C LEU A 88 -34.52 12.05 3.02
N PRO A 89 -35.03 11.48 1.90
CA PRO A 89 -36.31 11.91 1.36
C PRO A 89 -37.46 11.61 2.32
N GLU A 90 -38.47 12.48 2.31
CA GLU A 90 -39.64 12.36 3.19
C GLU A 90 -40.34 11.00 3.03
N GLY A 91 -40.77 10.43 4.17
CA GLY A 91 -41.50 9.16 4.20
C GLY A 91 -40.64 7.91 3.94
N ARG A 92 -39.32 8.03 3.86
CA ARG A 92 -38.40 6.90 3.64
C ARG A 92 -37.61 6.56 4.90
N LYS A 93 -37.23 5.29 5.02
CA LYS A 93 -36.39 4.77 6.12
C LYS A 93 -34.95 4.64 5.62
N VAL A 94 -34.00 5.12 6.43
CA VAL A 94 -32.57 4.95 6.18
C VAL A 94 -32.20 3.49 6.37
N VAL A 95 -31.40 2.95 5.44
CA VAL A 95 -30.72 1.67 5.62
C VAL A 95 -29.42 1.93 6.37
N THR A 96 -29.24 1.25 7.50
CA THR A 96 -28.00 1.38 8.28
C THR A 96 -26.89 0.55 7.67
N CYS A 97 -25.65 1.04 7.78
CA CYS A 97 -24.45 0.29 7.45
C CYS A 97 -23.57 0.15 8.70
N LYS A 98 -22.61 -0.78 8.66
CA LYS A 98 -21.65 -1.00 9.75
C LYS A 98 -20.28 -1.34 9.20
N TRP A 99 -19.25 -1.01 9.97
CA TRP A 99 -17.88 -1.43 9.68
C TRP A 99 -17.67 -2.90 10.07
N VAL A 100 -16.90 -3.62 9.25
CA VAL A 100 -16.43 -4.98 9.50
C VAL A 100 -14.91 -4.96 9.31
N PHE A 101 -14.18 -5.37 10.33
CA PHE A 101 -12.72 -5.31 10.34
C PHE A 101 -12.12 -6.69 10.09
N SER A 102 -11.02 -6.72 9.35
CA SER A 102 -10.24 -7.93 9.07
C SER A 102 -8.79 -7.55 8.80
N VAL A 103 -7.87 -8.38 9.28
CA VAL A 103 -6.44 -8.30 8.92
C VAL A 103 -6.22 -9.07 7.62
N LYS A 104 -5.40 -8.54 6.71
CA LYS A 104 -5.14 -9.10 5.38
C LYS A 104 -3.86 -9.94 5.34
#